data_AF-A0A6L4ZJP0-F1
#
_entry.id   AF-A0A6L4ZJP0-F1
#
_cell.length_a   1.000
_cell.length_b   1.000
_cell.length_c   1.000
_cell.angle_alpha   90.00
_cell.angle_beta   90.00
_cell.angle_gamma   90.00
#
_symmetry.space_group_name_H-M   'P 1'
#
loop_
_entity.id
_entity.type
_entity.pdbx_description
1 polymer ?
#
loop_
_entity_poly.entity_id
_entity_poly.type
_entity_poly.pdbx_seq_one_letter_code
_entity_poly.pdbx_strand_id
1 'polypeptide(L)'
;RQSPTVSFSRDGNEFTAEFSIYDANLDVNRATFQFFNSKGQPVDQPITVDLTQALQQSRLLRGQSFTVEQKFIGANDHPEYSRVQVTVFDNSTSATAQSSGFTSTILANPLVNPREDKIVLPIMNLAAPKY
;
A
#
# COMPACT_ATOMS: atom_id res chain seq x y z
N ARG A 1 -14.41 -13.86 -1.59
CA ARG A 1 -13.27 -12.98 -1.23
C ARG A 1 -13.23 -11.86 -2.26
N GLN A 2 -13.34 -10.60 -1.82
CA GLN A 2 -13.09 -9.47 -2.72
C GLN A 2 -11.57 -9.32 -2.84
N SER A 3 -11.05 -9.19 -4.06
CA SER A 3 -9.63 -8.93 -4.27
C SER A 3 -9.29 -7.56 -3.67
N PRO A 4 -8.12 -7.42 -3.02
CA PRO A 4 -7.72 -6.11 -2.53
C PRO A 4 -7.60 -5.13 -3.70
N THR A 5 -8.02 -3.89 -3.48
CA THR A 5 -7.81 -2.81 -4.45
C THR A 5 -6.57 -2.06 -4.06
N VAL A 6 -5.68 -1.74 -5.00
CA VAL A 6 -4.42 -1.03 -4.73
C VAL A 6 -4.40 0.26 -5.53
N SER A 7 -4.28 1.39 -4.84
CA SER A 7 -3.98 2.69 -5.42
C SER A 7 -2.49 3.00 -5.26
N PHE A 8 -1.93 3.74 -6.21
CA PHE A 8 -0.57 4.24 -6.12
C PHE A 8 -0.58 5.68 -6.60
N SER A 9 0.02 6.57 -5.85
CA SER A 9 0.12 7.98 -6.22
C SER A 9 1.50 8.51 -5.88
N ARG A 10 1.89 9.57 -6.59
CA ARG A 10 3.12 10.29 -6.36
C ARG A 10 2.80 11.76 -6.20
N ASP A 11 3.31 12.35 -5.12
CA ASP A 11 3.28 13.79 -4.88
C ASP A 11 4.69 14.26 -4.50
N GLY A 12 5.35 14.96 -5.43
CA GLY A 12 6.75 15.36 -5.28
C GLY A 12 7.68 14.18 -4.96
N ASN A 13 8.29 14.24 -3.76
CA ASN A 13 9.23 13.24 -3.24
C ASN A 13 8.55 12.10 -2.45
N GLU A 14 7.22 12.07 -2.39
CA GLU A 14 6.45 11.07 -1.67
C GLU A 14 5.69 10.16 -2.65
N PHE A 15 5.81 8.86 -2.43
CA PHE A 15 4.90 7.86 -2.98
C PHE A 15 3.89 7.47 -1.90
N THR A 16 2.62 7.37 -2.27
CA THR A 16 1.57 6.82 -1.41
C THR A 16 1.01 5.57 -2.06
N ALA A 17 1.11 4.43 -1.37
CA ALA A 17 0.43 3.20 -1.75
C ALA A 17 -0.72 2.97 -0.77
N GLU A 18 -1.94 2.88 -1.28
CA GLU A 18 -3.09 2.49 -0.47
C GLU A 18 -3.61 1.14 -0.93
N PHE A 19 -4.07 0.33 0.01
CA PHE A 19 -4.84 -0.85 -0.33
C PHE A 19 -6.05 -1.02 0.56
N SER A 20 -7.15 -1.47 -0.05
CA SER A 20 -8.41 -1.77 0.64
C SER A 20 -8.63 -3.28 0.66
N ILE A 21 -8.88 -3.85 1.82
CA ILE A 21 -9.13 -5.28 2.00
C ILE A 21 -10.31 -5.52 2.93
N TYR A 22 -11.07 -6.58 2.65
CA TYR A 22 -12.07 -7.12 3.56
C TYR A 22 -11.43 -8.23 4.40
N ASP A 23 -11.45 -8.06 5.72
CA ASP A 23 -10.98 -9.06 6.68
C ASP A 23 -12.14 -9.62 7.51
N ALA A 24 -12.47 -10.88 7.27
CA ALA A 24 -13.53 -11.58 7.97
C ALA A 24 -13.17 -11.89 9.44
N ASN A 25 -11.89 -12.14 9.72
CA ASN A 25 -11.45 -12.71 10.99
C ASN A 25 -10.64 -11.72 11.84
N LEU A 26 -10.26 -10.58 11.26
CA LEU A 26 -9.36 -9.60 11.84
C LEU A 26 -8.00 -10.24 12.19
N ASP A 27 -7.43 -10.96 11.22
CA ASP A 27 -6.21 -11.74 11.35
C ASP A 27 -5.15 -11.40 10.29
N VAL A 28 -5.37 -10.35 9.50
CA VAL A 28 -4.31 -9.71 8.72
C VAL A 28 -3.19 -9.23 9.66
N ASN A 29 -1.94 -9.56 9.32
CA ASN A 29 -0.79 -9.26 10.19
C ASN A 29 0.33 -8.51 9.48
N ARG A 30 0.48 -8.63 8.15
CA ARG A 30 1.52 -7.92 7.40
C ARG A 30 1.12 -7.67 5.96
N ALA A 31 1.73 -6.66 5.37
CA ALA A 31 1.67 -6.38 3.95
C ALA A 31 3.07 -6.28 3.36
N THR A 32 3.24 -6.78 2.14
CA THR A 32 4.48 -6.69 1.38
C THR A 32 4.25 -5.88 0.12
N PHE A 33 5.05 -4.84 -0.08
CA PHE A 33 5.02 -3.92 -1.21
C PHE A 33 6.19 -4.21 -2.15
N GLN A 34 5.89 -4.55 -3.40
CA GLN A 34 6.89 -4.75 -4.46
C GLN A 34 6.72 -3.65 -5.51
N PHE A 35 7.77 -2.85 -5.74
CA PHE A 35 7.78 -1.83 -6.79
C PHE A 35 8.24 -2.41 -8.12
N PHE A 36 7.60 -1.96 -9.20
CA PHE A 36 7.87 -2.38 -10.57
C PHE A 36 8.12 -1.18 -11.47
N ASN A 37 8.97 -1.38 -12.47
CA ASN A 37 9.19 -0.40 -13.52
C ASN A 37 8.08 -0.44 -14.59
N SER A 38 8.15 0.49 -15.55
CA SER A 38 7.19 0.58 -16.67
C SER A 38 7.18 -0.66 -17.58
N LYS A 39 8.25 -1.46 -17.56
CA LYS A 39 8.35 -2.75 -18.27
C LYS A 39 7.75 -3.91 -17.47
N GLY A 40 7.23 -3.67 -16.27
CA GLY A 40 6.68 -4.69 -15.39
C GLY A 40 7.74 -5.56 -14.71
N GLN A 41 8.99 -5.09 -14.61
CA GLN A 41 10.06 -5.78 -13.91
C GLN A 41 10.17 -5.25 -12.47
N PRO A 42 10.38 -6.12 -11.47
CA PRO A 42 10.63 -5.66 -10.10
C PRO A 42 11.92 -4.85 -10.06
N VAL A 43 11.89 -3.67 -9.43
CA VAL A 43 13.07 -2.79 -9.32
C VAL A 43 13.91 -3.16 -8.10
N ASP A 44 13.24 -3.37 -6.96
CA ASP A 44 13.89 -3.63 -5.67
C ASP A 44 13.37 -4.89 -5.00
N GLN A 45 13.94 -5.22 -3.83
CA GLN A 45 13.37 -6.23 -2.97
C GLN A 45 12.02 -5.78 -2.40
N PRO A 46 11.07 -6.70 -2.16
CA PRO A 46 9.81 -6.36 -1.54
C PRO A 46 10.00 -5.78 -0.12
N ILE A 47 9.32 -4.69 0.18
CA ILE A 47 9.30 -4.07 1.51
C ILE A 47 8.14 -4.67 2.31
N THR A 48 8.43 -5.28 3.45
CA THR A 48 7.40 -5.87 4.32
C THR A 48 7.15 -5.00 5.54
N VAL A 49 5.87 -4.74 5.82
CA VAL A 49 5.41 -3.92 6.94
C VAL A 49 4.50 -4.76 7.85
N ASP A 50 4.75 -4.69 9.14
CA ASP A 50 3.88 -5.25 10.17
C ASP A 50 2.67 -4.35 10.39
N LEU A 51 1.47 -4.92 10.25
CA LEU A 51 0.21 -4.21 10.41
C LEU A 51 -0.39 -4.41 11.81
N THR A 52 0.14 -5.34 12.61
CA THR A 52 -0.44 -5.78 13.89
C THR A 52 -0.66 -4.61 14.84
N GLN A 53 0.35 -3.76 15.02
CA GLN A 53 0.25 -2.61 15.92
C GLN A 53 -0.77 -1.58 15.42
N ALA A 54 -0.75 -1.26 14.13
CA ALA A 54 -1.66 -0.27 13.55
C ALA A 54 -3.12 -0.76 13.57
N LEU A 55 -3.34 -2.04 13.29
CA LEU A 55 -4.65 -2.69 13.35
C LEU A 55 -5.21 -2.69 14.78
N GLN A 56 -4.39 -3.02 15.78
CA GLN A 56 -4.79 -2.96 17.19
C GLN A 56 -5.23 -1.56 17.63
N GLN A 57 -4.59 -0.52 17.11
CA GLN A 57 -4.93 0.87 17.42
C GLN A 57 -6.22 1.34 16.72
N SER A 58 -6.52 0.79 15.54
CA SER A 58 -7.65 1.20 14.70
C SER A 58 -9.03 0.70 15.16
N ARG A 59 -9.11 -0.12 16.23
CA ARG A 59 -10.38 -0.61 16.83
C ARG A 59 -11.35 -1.26 15.83
N LEU A 60 -10.83 -1.91 14.79
CA LEU A 60 -11.65 -2.58 13.79
C LEU A 60 -12.42 -3.75 14.40
N LEU A 61 -13.58 -4.03 13.84
CA LEU A 61 -14.36 -5.21 14.13
C LEU A 61 -14.07 -6.31 13.13
N ARG A 62 -14.42 -7.54 13.47
CA ARG A 62 -14.39 -8.67 12.53
C ARG A 62 -15.44 -8.47 11.44
N GLY A 63 -15.11 -8.85 10.21
CA GLY A 63 -16.07 -8.80 9.09
C GLY A 63 -16.24 -7.41 8.49
N GLN A 64 -15.19 -6.58 8.50
CA GLN A 64 -15.23 -5.26 7.90
C GLN A 64 -14.12 -5.06 6.87
N SER A 65 -14.37 -4.12 5.97
CA SER A 65 -13.34 -3.60 5.07
C SER A 65 -12.61 -2.45 5.74
N PHE A 66 -11.31 -2.37 5.49
CA PHE A 66 -10.48 -1.23 5.90
C PHE A 66 -9.49 -0.90 4.80
N THR A 67 -9.00 0.32 4.84
CA THR A 67 -8.00 0.83 3.90
C THR A 67 -6.72 1.15 4.65
N VAL A 68 -5.60 0.66 4.16
CA VAL A 68 -4.28 0.92 4.72
C VAL A 68 -3.54 1.87 3.79
N GLU A 69 -2.99 2.94 4.34
CA GLU A 69 -2.11 3.88 3.64
C GLU A 69 -0.67 3.68 4.12
N GLN A 70 0.23 3.44 3.16
CA GLN A 70 1.67 3.45 3.38
C GLN A 70 2.32 4.54 2.54
N LYS A 71 3.01 5.44 3.21
CA LYS A 71 3.80 6.51 2.59
C LYS A 71 5.28 6.14 2.52
N PHE A 72 5.90 6.49 1.41
CA PHE A 72 7.32 6.25 1.13
C PHE A 72 7.97 7.55 0.66
N ILE A 73 9.05 7.97 1.33
CA ILE A 73 9.87 9.14 0.95
C ILE A 73 11.05 8.69 0.12
N GLY A 74 11.47 9.52 -0.84
CA GLY A 74 12.55 9.22 -1.79
C GLY A 74 12.05 9.00 -3.22
N ALA A 75 10.80 9.38 -3.53
CA ALA A 75 10.24 9.17 -4.86
C ALA A 75 11.03 9.85 -5.98
N ASN A 76 11.73 10.95 -5.67
CA ASN A 76 12.59 11.65 -6.63
C ASN A 76 13.84 10.86 -7.01
N ASP A 77 14.33 10.00 -6.10
CA ASP A 77 15.49 9.15 -6.33
C ASP A 77 15.12 7.86 -7.08
N HIS A 78 13.81 7.59 -7.24
CA HIS A 78 13.26 6.39 -7.89
C HIS A 78 12.31 6.75 -9.06
N PRO A 79 12.77 7.46 -10.11
CA PRO A 79 11.96 7.77 -11.28
C PRO A 79 11.49 6.53 -12.06
N GLU A 80 12.14 5.39 -11.88
CA GLU A 80 11.81 4.12 -12.53
C GLU A 80 10.58 3.43 -11.95
N TYR A 81 10.16 3.76 -10.71
CA TYR A 81 8.97 3.17 -10.11
C TYR A 81 7.72 3.62 -10.84
N SER A 82 6.96 2.65 -11.36
CA SER A 82 5.74 2.89 -12.14
C SER A 82 4.51 2.27 -11.51
N ARG A 83 4.66 1.10 -10.87
CA ARG A 83 3.56 0.34 -10.27
C ARG A 83 4.00 -0.25 -8.94
N VAL A 84 3.03 -0.56 -8.10
CA VAL A 84 3.23 -1.29 -6.85
C VAL A 84 2.30 -2.49 -6.80
N GLN A 85 2.85 -3.64 -6.39
CA GLN A 85 2.07 -4.82 -6.04
C GLN A 85 2.08 -4.95 -4.52
N VAL A 86 0.89 -5.14 -3.95
CA VAL A 86 0.72 -5.40 -2.52
C VAL A 86 0.29 -6.84 -2.35
N THR A 87 1.01 -7.56 -1.50
CA THR A 87 0.59 -8.87 -0.99
C THR A 87 0.26 -8.72 0.48
N VAL A 88 -1.01 -8.92 0.82
CA VAL A 88 -1.52 -8.90 2.20
C VAL A 88 -1.55 -10.33 2.72
N PHE A 89 -1.08 -10.54 3.94
CA PHE A 89 -1.04 -11.85 4.58
C PHE A 89 -1.92 -11.86 5.82
N ASP A 90 -2.68 -12.95 5.93
CA ASP A 90 -3.36 -13.35 7.16
C ASP A 90 -2.63 -14.57 7.78
N ASN A 91 -3.20 -15.19 8.81
CA ASN A 91 -2.58 -16.32 9.50
C ASN A 91 -2.58 -17.64 8.72
N SER A 92 -3.31 -17.74 7.61
CA SER A 92 -3.48 -18.96 6.80
C SER A 92 -3.21 -18.78 5.30
N THR A 93 -3.39 -17.59 4.75
CA THR A 93 -3.38 -17.29 3.32
C THR A 93 -2.81 -15.90 3.02
N SER A 94 -2.63 -15.62 1.73
CA SER A 94 -2.31 -14.29 1.24
C SER A 94 -3.20 -13.91 0.06
N ALA A 95 -3.35 -12.60 -0.14
CA ALA A 95 -4.02 -12.02 -1.29
C ALA A 95 -3.09 -10.97 -1.92
N THR A 96 -2.98 -11.00 -3.25
CA THR A 96 -2.12 -10.10 -4.01
C THR A 96 -2.93 -9.26 -4.97
N ALA A 97 -2.62 -7.98 -5.06
CA ALA A 97 -3.14 -7.06 -6.06
C ALA A 97 -2.07 -6.07 -6.50
N GLN A 98 -2.22 -5.54 -7.71
CA GLN A 98 -1.26 -4.60 -8.31
C GLN A 98 -1.98 -3.34 -8.76
N SER A 99 -1.34 -2.19 -8.58
CA SER A 99 -1.83 -0.93 -9.13
C SER A 99 -1.74 -0.90 -10.66
N SER A 100 -2.62 -0.13 -11.29
CA SER A 100 -2.59 0.13 -12.74
C SER A 100 -1.45 1.07 -13.17
N GLY A 101 -0.82 1.76 -12.22
CA GLY A 101 0.15 2.83 -12.40
C GLY A 101 0.04 3.82 -11.23
N PHE A 102 0.97 4.78 -11.11
CA PHE A 102 0.74 5.91 -10.21
C PHE A 102 -0.07 7.01 -10.89
N THR A 103 -1.01 7.62 -10.16
CA THR A 103 -1.62 8.88 -10.55
C THR A 103 -0.79 10.04 -10.01
N SER A 104 -0.37 10.96 -10.87
CA SER A 104 0.19 12.24 -10.44
C SER A 104 -0.95 13.11 -9.89
N THR A 105 -0.89 13.49 -8.61
CA THR A 105 -1.94 14.30 -8.00
C THR A 105 -1.81 15.76 -8.46
N ILE A 106 -2.38 16.09 -9.62
CA ILE A 106 -2.58 17.50 -10.01
C ILE A 106 -3.83 17.99 -9.28
N LEU A 107 -3.68 18.54 -8.07
CA LEU A 107 -4.74 19.19 -7.25
C LEU A 107 -6.18 18.73 -7.58
N ALA A 108 -6.43 17.43 -7.51
CA ALA A 108 -7.77 16.89 -7.58
C ALA A 108 -8.15 16.59 -6.14
N ASN A 109 -9.25 17.19 -5.68
CA ASN A 109 -9.85 16.86 -4.39
C ASN A 109 -9.85 15.33 -4.25
N PRO A 110 -9.14 14.75 -3.26
CA PRO A 110 -9.21 13.31 -3.07
C PRO A 110 -10.69 12.97 -2.88
N LEU A 111 -11.17 11.98 -3.63
CA LEU A 111 -12.40 11.27 -3.29
C LEU A 111 -12.13 10.59 -1.95
N VAL A 112 -12.26 11.36 -0.87
CA VAL A 112 -12.31 10.85 0.49
C VAL A 112 -13.61 10.07 0.52
N ASN A 113 -13.53 8.75 0.32
CA ASN A 113 -14.62 7.86 0.72
C ASN A 113 -14.68 7.94 2.25
N PRO A 114 -15.66 8.66 2.85
CA PRO A 114 -15.62 9.02 4.25
C PRO A 114 -16.16 7.88 5.15
N ARG A 115 -16.16 6.64 4.66
CA ARG A 115 -16.83 5.48 5.30
C ARG A 115 -15.96 4.25 5.47
N GLU A 116 -14.69 4.28 5.08
CA GLU A 116 -13.77 3.18 5.36
C GLU A 116 -12.83 3.57 6.49
N ASP A 117 -12.67 2.68 7.47
CA ASP A 117 -11.67 2.84 8.51
C ASP A 117 -10.29 2.86 7.84
N LYS A 118 -9.67 4.03 7.86
CA LYS A 118 -8.36 4.26 7.25
C LYS A 118 -7.27 4.13 8.30
N ILE A 119 -6.31 3.25 8.03
CA ILE A 119 -5.16 2.98 8.87
C ILE A 119 -3.95 3.62 8.19
N VAL A 120 -3.38 4.62 8.82
CA VAL A 120 -2.18 5.29 8.31
C VAL A 120 -0.96 4.69 9.00
N LEU A 121 -0.05 4.13 8.21
CA LEU A 121 1.19 3.56 8.71
C LEU A 121 2.29 4.62 8.85
N PRO A 122 3.31 4.38 9.69
CA PRO A 122 4.48 5.25 9.75
C PRO A 122 5.14 5.43 8.38
N ILE A 123 5.62 6.65 8.10
CA ILE A 123 6.33 6.97 6.87
C ILE A 123 7.63 6.17 6.79
N MET A 124 7.92 5.57 5.63
CA MET A 124 9.16 4.85 5.38
C MET A 124 10.06 5.60 4.39
N ASN A 125 11.37 5.46 4.54
CA ASN A 125 12.33 5.98 3.56
C ASN A 125 12.70 4.86 2.59
N LEU A 126 12.62 5.14 1.29
CA LEU A 126 13.13 4.23 0.27
C LEU A 126 14.66 4.21 0.35
N ALA A 127 15.23 3.01 0.18
CA ALA A 127 16.68 2.87 0.09
C ALA A 127 17.18 3.63 -1.16
N ALA A 128 18.43 4.09 -1.15
CA ALA A 128 19.02 4.70 -2.34
C ALA A 128 19.02 3.70 -3.52
N PRO A 129 18.80 4.16 -4.75
CA PRO A 129 18.88 3.32 -5.95
C PRO A 129 20.24 2.63 -6.05
N LYS A 130 20.22 1.35 -6.44
CA LYS A 130 21.43 0.55 -6.68
C LYS A 130 21.86 0.75 -8.13
N TYR A 131 22.74 1.72 -8.36
CA TYR A 131 23.41 1.92 -9.65
C TYR A 131 24.63 1.00 -9.82
#